data_AF-A0A8H3J4N7-F1
#
_entry.id   AF-A0A8H3J4N7-F1
#
_cell.length_a   1.000
_cell.length_b   1.000
_cell.length_c   1.000
_cell.angle_alpha   90.00
_cell.angle_beta   90.00
_cell.angle_gamma   90.00
#
_symmetry.space_group_name_H-M   'P 1'
#
loop_
_entity.id
_entity.type
_entity.pdbx_description
1 polymer ?
#
loop_
_entity_poly.entity_id
_entity_poly.type
_entity_poly.pdbx_seq_one_letter_code
_entity_poly.pdbx_strand_id
1 'polypeptide(L)'
;MSHSVGAAQILKSRGYSGPRNEFERILLLALRGPVVVEALSDDRIHFTPQEWADLVILHLDDGTADGDLMVCLGRLPTLMQRGRAAMKLPPHSQPTEVRKLQREISALYQTYQPVLERLRERWKGVDASVLRNDAYNAVQKRMLHCHYARILGLGLAVGIAINCALLSLNTSRGSLRDETNCMVDDIMGLEPVLKEYRPLGGLMMTLCLGAAWVGTADAEMKKRIEALSMDYQRDIDGGEISVESITQDLDCHRRQFSLE
;
A
#
# COMPACT_ATOMS: atom_id res chain seq x y z
N MET A 1 -10.05 17.37 8.88
CA MET A 1 -8.73 16.79 9.22
C MET A 1 -8.81 15.33 8.85
N SER A 2 -7.86 14.79 8.08
CA SER A 2 -7.86 13.35 7.85
C SER A 2 -7.48 12.62 9.14
N HIS A 3 -8.09 11.46 9.39
CA HIS A 3 -7.88 10.67 10.60
C HIS A 3 -6.42 10.26 10.79
N SER A 4 -5.67 10.01 9.70
CA SER A 4 -4.27 9.59 9.82
C SER A 4 -3.32 10.73 10.14
N VAL A 5 -3.69 11.99 9.89
CA VAL A 5 -2.90 13.15 10.37
C VAL A 5 -2.93 13.21 11.90
N GLY A 6 -4.08 12.94 12.51
CA GLY A 6 -4.20 12.82 13.97
C GLY A 6 -3.43 11.62 14.51
N ALA A 7 -3.53 10.46 13.86
CA ALA A 7 -2.74 9.28 14.20
C ALA A 7 -1.23 9.53 14.12
N ALA A 8 -0.77 10.23 13.08
CA ALA A 8 0.62 10.65 12.91
C ALA A 8 1.09 11.53 14.07
N GLN A 9 0.26 12.50 14.51
CA GLN A 9 0.57 13.34 15.66
C GLN A 9 0.65 12.53 16.96
N ILE A 10 -0.27 11.58 17.18
CA ILE A 10 -0.23 10.68 18.34
C ILE A 10 1.09 9.90 18.36
N LEU A 11 1.46 9.27 17.23
CA LEU A 11 2.69 8.50 17.12
C LEU A 11 3.94 9.35 17.39
N LYS A 12 3.98 10.58 16.87
CA LYS A 12 5.08 11.53 17.12
C LYS A 12 5.16 11.96 18.57
N SER A 13 4.05 12.38 19.17
CA SER A 13 4.01 12.86 20.56
C SER A 13 4.33 11.75 21.56
N ARG A 14 3.98 10.51 21.22
CA ARG A 14 4.29 9.33 22.03
C ARG A 14 5.80 9.02 22.02
N GLY A 15 6.49 9.32 20.92
CA GLY A 15 7.92 9.04 20.74
C GLY A 15 8.22 7.59 20.32
N TYR A 16 9.50 7.26 20.27
CA TYR A 16 10.03 6.09 19.56
C TYR A 16 10.56 4.96 20.48
N SER A 17 10.14 4.94 21.75
CA SER A 17 10.50 3.87 22.69
C SER A 17 9.69 2.59 22.46
N GLY A 18 10.15 1.42 22.95
CA GLY A 18 9.35 0.19 22.87
C GLY A 18 7.97 0.31 23.53
N PRO A 19 6.97 -0.51 23.16
CA PRO A 19 5.65 -0.49 23.81
C PRO A 19 5.79 -0.82 25.30
N ARG A 20 5.08 -0.09 26.17
CA ARG A 20 5.11 -0.29 27.62
C ARG A 20 4.23 -1.46 28.07
N ASN A 21 3.23 -1.82 27.27
CA ASN A 21 2.30 -2.90 27.52
C ASN A 21 1.65 -3.41 26.21
N GLU A 22 0.86 -4.48 26.33
CA GLU A 22 0.20 -5.12 25.18
C GLU A 22 -0.80 -4.20 24.47
N PHE A 23 -1.54 -3.37 25.22
CA PHE A 23 -2.46 -2.41 24.63
C PHE A 23 -1.71 -1.41 23.75
N GLU A 24 -0.60 -0.85 24.24
CA GLU A 24 0.23 0.08 23.48
C GLU A 24 0.85 -0.61 22.26
N ARG A 25 1.27 -1.88 22.39
CA ARG A 25 1.75 -2.67 21.25
C ARG A 25 0.71 -2.78 20.14
N ILE A 26 -0.53 -3.16 20.48
CA ILE A 26 -1.64 -3.28 19.54
C ILE A 26 -1.98 -1.92 18.94
N LEU A 27 -1.98 -0.85 19.75
CA LEU A 27 -2.25 0.50 19.28
C LEU A 27 -1.22 0.97 18.24
N LEU A 28 0.07 0.77 18.49
CA LEU A 28 1.13 1.12 17.55
C LEU A 28 1.03 0.33 16.24
N LEU A 29 0.76 -0.98 16.34
CA LEU A 29 0.55 -1.84 15.17
C LEU A 29 -0.64 -1.38 14.32
N ALA A 30 -1.73 -0.95 14.96
CA ALA A 30 -2.95 -0.51 14.27
C ALA A 30 -2.78 0.87 13.60
N LEU A 31 -2.04 1.79 14.20
CA LEU A 31 -1.90 3.16 13.69
C LEU A 31 -0.86 3.30 12.58
N ARG A 32 0.22 2.51 12.60
CA ARG A 32 1.33 2.69 11.64
C ARG A 32 0.91 2.44 10.18
N GLY A 33 0.05 1.45 9.92
CA GLY A 33 -0.39 1.11 8.56
C GLY A 33 -1.09 2.28 7.87
N PRO A 34 -2.20 2.80 8.43
CA PRO A 34 -2.90 3.96 7.88
C PRO A 34 -2.00 5.19 7.71
N VAL A 35 -1.12 5.47 8.67
CA VAL A 35 -0.22 6.63 8.63
C VAL A 35 0.79 6.54 7.50
N VAL A 36 1.44 5.38 7.31
CA VAL A 36 2.42 5.21 6.23
C VAL A 36 1.72 5.23 4.86
N VAL A 37 0.56 4.58 4.75
CA VAL A 37 -0.25 4.60 3.53
C VAL A 37 -0.65 6.02 3.14
N GLU A 38 -1.20 6.78 4.08
CA GLU A 38 -1.69 8.13 3.79
C GLU A 38 -0.53 9.09 3.49
N ALA A 39 0.65 8.89 4.09
CA ALA A 39 1.84 9.67 3.81
C ALA A 39 2.36 9.56 2.37
N LEU A 40 1.89 8.57 1.59
CA LEU A 40 2.20 8.49 0.16
C LEU A 40 1.57 9.65 -0.63
N SER A 41 0.42 10.15 -0.16
CA SER A 41 -0.41 11.13 -0.88
C SER A 41 -0.67 12.42 -0.11
N ASP A 42 -0.63 12.40 1.22
CA ASP A 42 -0.79 13.59 2.07
C ASP A 42 0.58 14.12 2.51
N ASP A 43 1.00 15.21 1.85
CA ASP A 43 2.26 15.86 2.19
C ASP A 43 2.28 16.32 3.65
N ARG A 44 1.17 16.58 4.36
CA ARG A 44 1.14 17.04 5.77
C ARG A 44 1.71 16.01 6.76
N ILE A 45 1.79 14.74 6.38
CA ILE A 45 2.38 13.69 7.21
C ILE A 45 3.90 13.68 7.01
N HIS A 46 4.60 14.52 7.76
CA HIS A 46 6.06 14.62 7.70
C HIS A 46 6.68 13.73 8.76
N PHE A 47 7.50 12.76 8.39
CA PHE A 47 8.44 12.09 9.29
C PHE A 47 9.83 12.16 8.68
N THR A 48 10.88 12.31 9.50
CA THR A 48 12.26 12.16 9.02
C THR A 48 12.53 10.70 8.65
N PRO A 49 13.58 10.39 7.86
CA PRO A 49 13.93 9.00 7.57
C PRO A 49 14.14 8.15 8.83
N GLN A 50 14.72 8.74 9.88
CA GLN A 50 14.90 8.05 11.17
C GLN A 50 13.56 7.85 11.88
N GLU A 51 12.66 8.83 11.84
CA GLU A 51 11.33 8.68 12.45
C GLU A 51 10.47 7.63 11.72
N TRP A 52 10.61 7.51 10.39
CA TRP A 52 9.99 6.41 9.63
C TRP A 52 10.59 5.07 9.99
N ALA A 53 11.92 5.02 10.07
CA ALA A 53 12.64 3.84 10.54
C ALA A 53 12.12 3.46 11.92
N ASP A 54 12.11 4.36 12.88
CA ASP A 54 11.65 4.06 14.23
C ASP A 54 10.16 3.68 14.30
N LEU A 55 9.29 4.34 13.53
CA LEU A 55 7.86 4.03 13.48
C LEU A 55 7.58 2.60 12.97
N VAL A 56 8.41 2.14 12.03
CA VAL A 56 8.19 0.90 11.30
C VAL A 56 9.08 -0.25 11.79
N ILE A 57 10.28 0.07 12.29
CA ILE A 57 11.35 -0.82 12.80
C ILE A 57 11.27 -0.96 14.33
N LEU A 58 10.13 -0.64 14.96
CA LEU A 58 9.91 -0.83 16.41
C LEU A 58 9.92 -2.32 16.87
N HIS A 59 10.46 -3.24 16.07
CA HIS A 59 10.59 -4.68 16.29
C HIS A 59 9.29 -5.38 16.71
N LEU A 60 8.14 -4.78 16.40
CA LEU A 60 6.83 -5.25 16.86
C LEU A 60 6.45 -6.59 16.22
N ASP A 61 6.97 -6.84 15.03
CA ASP A 61 6.67 -7.98 14.16
C ASP A 61 7.90 -8.40 13.33
N ASP A 62 9.07 -8.31 13.95
CA ASP A 62 10.35 -8.70 13.36
C ASP A 62 10.36 -10.14 12.85
N GLY A 63 10.97 -10.34 11.69
CA GLY A 63 11.07 -11.65 11.05
C GLY A 63 9.76 -12.16 10.45
N THR A 64 8.68 -11.37 10.51
CA THR A 64 7.45 -11.65 9.78
C THR A 64 7.45 -10.91 8.44
N ALA A 65 6.88 -11.52 7.40
CA ALA A 65 6.77 -10.84 6.11
C ALA A 65 5.79 -9.65 6.13
N ASP A 66 4.93 -9.52 7.15
CA ASP A 66 4.08 -8.33 7.37
C ASP A 66 4.96 -7.15 7.84
N GLY A 67 5.85 -7.40 8.79
CA GLY A 67 6.83 -6.42 9.28
C GLY A 67 7.80 -5.99 8.20
N ASP A 68 8.35 -6.95 7.45
CA ASP A 68 9.25 -6.64 6.34
C ASP A 68 8.57 -5.83 5.22
N LEU A 69 7.28 -6.11 4.96
CA LEU A 69 6.47 -5.31 4.03
C LEU A 69 6.28 -3.89 4.56
N MET A 70 5.98 -3.75 5.85
CA MET A 70 5.85 -2.43 6.49
C MET A 70 7.16 -1.65 6.38
N VAL A 71 8.33 -2.27 6.59
CA VAL A 71 9.66 -1.64 6.40
C VAL A 71 9.82 -1.13 4.97
N CYS A 72 9.41 -1.92 3.97
CA CYS A 72 9.44 -1.48 2.58
C CYS A 72 8.53 -0.28 2.35
N LEU A 73 7.29 -0.35 2.85
CA LEU A 73 6.28 0.69 2.72
C LEU A 73 6.71 1.99 3.44
N GLY A 74 7.34 1.92 4.61
CA GLY A 74 7.84 3.06 5.37
C GLY A 74 8.90 3.89 4.65
N ARG A 75 9.63 3.29 3.71
CA ARG A 75 10.66 3.98 2.91
C ARG A 75 10.07 4.75 1.72
N LEU A 76 8.89 4.36 1.24
CA LEU A 76 8.27 4.94 0.05
C LEU A 76 7.92 6.43 0.17
N PRO A 77 7.29 6.93 1.27
CA PRO A 77 6.91 8.33 1.38
C PRO A 77 8.09 9.29 1.14
N THR A 78 9.24 9.04 1.79
CA THR A 78 10.44 9.87 1.62
C THR A 78 11.00 9.78 0.20
N LEU A 79 11.04 8.60 -0.41
CA LEU A 79 11.53 8.43 -1.78
C LEU A 79 10.63 9.14 -2.80
N MET A 80 9.31 9.04 -2.64
CA MET A 80 8.33 9.71 -3.50
C MET A 80 8.40 11.24 -3.33
N GLN A 81 8.48 11.73 -2.10
CA GLN A 81 8.64 13.17 -1.82
C GLN A 81 9.92 13.73 -2.45
N ARG A 82 11.05 13.02 -2.30
CA ARG A 82 12.32 13.40 -2.94
C ARG A 82 12.25 13.31 -4.46
N GLY A 83 11.54 12.31 -5.01
CA GLY A 83 11.25 12.22 -6.44
C GLY A 83 10.50 13.45 -6.96
N ARG A 84 9.39 13.83 -6.31
CA ARG A 84 8.62 15.04 -6.64
C ARG A 84 9.49 16.30 -6.56
N ALA A 85 10.34 16.41 -5.54
CA ALA A 85 11.26 17.55 -5.39
C ALA A 85 12.35 17.58 -6.47
N ALA A 86 12.92 16.43 -6.83
CA ALA A 86 13.96 16.32 -7.86
C ALA A 86 13.46 16.74 -9.25
N MET A 87 12.16 16.53 -9.54
CA MET A 87 11.54 17.01 -10.78
C MET A 87 11.46 18.54 -10.88
N LYS A 88 11.53 19.25 -9.74
CA LYS A 88 11.51 20.72 -9.67
C LYS A 88 12.91 21.35 -9.61
N LEU A 89 13.96 20.54 -9.56
CA LEU A 89 15.34 21.04 -9.47
C LEU A 89 15.83 21.65 -10.79
N PRO A 90 16.81 22.57 -10.73
CA PRO A 90 17.49 23.06 -11.93
C PRO A 90 18.11 21.91 -12.76
N PRO A 91 18.16 22.02 -14.10
CA PRO A 91 18.61 20.94 -14.99
C PRO A 91 20.02 20.40 -14.71
N HIS A 92 20.90 21.19 -14.09
CA HIS A 92 22.27 20.78 -13.77
C HIS A 92 22.38 19.91 -12.49
N SER A 93 21.44 20.05 -11.56
CA SER A 93 21.42 19.29 -10.29
C SER A 93 20.54 18.05 -10.37
N GLN A 94 19.57 18.06 -11.28
CA GLN A 94 18.59 16.98 -11.48
C GLN A 94 19.22 15.61 -11.81
N PRO A 95 20.24 15.46 -12.69
CA PRO A 95 20.77 14.15 -13.05
C PRO A 95 21.39 13.39 -11.87
N THR A 96 22.03 14.12 -10.93
CA THR A 96 22.69 13.51 -9.76
C THR A 96 21.66 12.99 -8.77
N GLU A 97 20.62 13.77 -8.45
CA GLU A 97 19.57 13.34 -7.53
C GLU A 97 18.71 12.22 -8.12
N VAL A 98 18.38 12.29 -9.41
CA VAL A 98 17.68 11.19 -10.12
C VAL A 98 18.48 9.89 -10.03
N ARG A 99 19.80 9.92 -10.25
CA ARG A 99 20.65 8.72 -10.12
C ARG A 99 20.71 8.18 -8.68
N LYS A 100 20.69 9.05 -7.67
CA LYS A 100 20.62 8.61 -6.27
C LYS A 100 19.28 7.91 -6.01
N LEU A 101 18.17 8.52 -6.40
CA LEU A 101 16.83 7.95 -6.27
C LEU A 101 16.68 6.62 -7.00
N GLN A 102 17.18 6.51 -8.23
CA GLN A 102 17.20 5.25 -8.98
C GLN A 102 17.89 4.13 -8.18
N ARG A 103 19.08 4.40 -7.60
CA ARG A 103 19.80 3.40 -6.80
C ARG A 103 19.04 3.02 -5.53
N GLU A 104 18.47 3.99 -4.83
CA GLU A 104 17.75 3.75 -3.58
C GLU A 104 16.44 2.98 -3.81
N ILE A 105 15.66 3.33 -4.84
CA ILE A 105 14.43 2.62 -5.21
C ILE A 105 14.77 1.23 -5.77
N SER A 106 15.86 1.08 -6.54
CA SER A 106 16.32 -0.24 -6.98
C SER A 106 16.71 -1.13 -5.79
N ALA A 107 17.39 -0.58 -4.78
CA ALA A 107 17.73 -1.31 -3.56
C ALA A 107 16.46 -1.70 -2.76
N LEU A 108 15.46 -0.81 -2.72
CA LEU A 108 14.16 -1.10 -2.12
C LEU A 108 13.45 -2.23 -2.88
N TYR A 109 13.43 -2.18 -4.21
CA TYR A 109 12.87 -3.24 -5.07
C TYR A 109 13.51 -4.61 -4.76
N GLN A 110 14.85 -4.67 -4.69
CA GLN A 110 15.56 -5.92 -4.37
C GLN A 110 15.23 -6.45 -2.97
N THR A 111 14.94 -5.56 -2.01
CA THR A 111 14.53 -5.95 -0.65
C THR A 111 13.07 -6.41 -0.61
N TYR A 112 12.21 -5.79 -1.42
CA TYR A 112 10.77 -6.05 -1.49
C TYR A 112 10.45 -7.39 -2.17
N GLN A 113 11.15 -7.77 -3.24
CA GLN A 113 10.90 -9.00 -3.99
C GLN A 113 10.78 -10.27 -3.11
N PRO A 114 11.75 -10.60 -2.23
CA PRO A 114 11.61 -11.77 -1.37
C PRO A 114 10.48 -11.64 -0.34
N VAL A 115 10.06 -10.43 0.02
CA VAL A 115 8.90 -10.21 0.91
C VAL A 115 7.61 -10.56 0.18
N LEU A 116 7.46 -10.13 -1.08
CA LEU A 116 6.29 -10.46 -1.90
C LEU A 116 6.17 -11.97 -2.13
N GLU A 117 7.27 -12.66 -2.39
CA GLU A 117 7.23 -14.12 -2.57
C GLU A 117 6.79 -14.83 -1.29
N ARG A 118 7.29 -14.44 -0.11
CA ARG A 118 6.80 -14.98 1.17
C ARG A 118 5.31 -14.70 1.40
N LEU A 119 4.80 -13.57 0.93
CA LEU A 119 3.37 -13.25 0.98
C LEU A 119 2.55 -14.18 0.08
N ARG A 120 3.00 -14.40 -1.15
CA ARG A 120 2.39 -15.32 -2.11
C ARG A 120 2.37 -16.76 -1.59
N GLU A 121 3.48 -17.22 -1.02
CA GLU A 121 3.58 -18.55 -0.42
C GLU A 121 2.60 -18.73 0.75
N ARG A 122 2.51 -17.74 1.65
CA ARG A 122 1.56 -17.77 2.77
C ARG A 122 0.11 -17.80 2.30
N TRP A 123 -0.22 -16.99 1.28
CA TRP A 123 -1.55 -16.98 0.68
C TRP A 123 -1.92 -18.35 0.08
N LYS A 124 -1.05 -18.91 -0.78
CA LYS A 124 -1.24 -20.25 -1.37
C LYS A 124 -1.40 -21.34 -0.31
N GLY A 125 -0.64 -21.26 0.78
CA GLY A 125 -0.70 -22.21 1.89
C GLY A 125 -2.04 -22.19 2.63
N VAL A 126 -2.62 -21.01 2.85
CA VAL A 126 -3.90 -20.87 3.57
C VAL A 126 -5.09 -21.17 2.68
N ASP A 127 -5.09 -20.74 1.42
CA ASP A 127 -6.14 -21.08 0.45
C ASP A 127 -6.33 -22.61 0.34
N ALA A 128 -5.21 -23.35 0.23
CA ALA A 128 -5.22 -24.81 0.25
C ALA A 128 -5.71 -25.43 1.58
N SER A 129 -5.62 -24.70 2.69
CA SER A 129 -6.00 -25.18 4.03
C SER A 129 -7.47 -24.89 4.38
N VAL A 130 -8.05 -23.81 3.85
CA VAL A 130 -9.47 -23.46 4.05
C VAL A 130 -10.37 -24.47 3.36
N LEU A 131 -9.92 -25.05 2.24
CA LEU A 131 -10.60 -26.16 1.55
C LEU A 131 -10.65 -27.45 2.39
N ARG A 132 -9.87 -27.57 3.48
CA ARG A 132 -9.88 -28.73 4.39
C ARG A 132 -10.81 -28.47 5.58
N ASN A 133 -11.93 -29.19 5.54
CA ASN A 133 -13.18 -28.96 6.24
C ASN A 133 -13.16 -29.32 7.75
N ASP A 134 -12.36 -28.63 8.57
CA ASP A 134 -12.41 -28.78 10.04
C ASP A 134 -13.30 -27.71 10.67
N ALA A 135 -14.45 -28.13 11.19
CA ALA A 135 -15.45 -27.24 11.80
C ALA A 135 -14.97 -26.53 13.08
N TYR A 136 -14.01 -27.11 13.81
CA TYR A 136 -13.60 -26.63 15.13
C TYR A 136 -12.85 -25.28 15.12
N ASN A 137 -12.21 -24.92 14.01
CA ASN A 137 -11.41 -23.68 13.89
C ASN A 137 -11.88 -22.76 12.73
N ALA A 138 -13.13 -22.91 12.27
CA ALA A 138 -13.61 -22.24 11.06
C ALA A 138 -13.49 -20.69 11.11
N VAL A 139 -13.79 -20.07 12.26
CA VAL A 139 -13.68 -18.61 12.43
C VAL A 139 -12.23 -18.13 12.34
N GLN A 140 -11.31 -18.82 13.03
CA GLN A 140 -9.88 -18.48 12.99
C GLN A 140 -9.30 -18.67 11.58
N LYS A 141 -9.66 -19.76 10.89
CA LYS A 141 -9.26 -20.00 9.49
C LYS A 141 -9.76 -18.88 8.57
N ARG A 142 -11.01 -18.43 8.72
CA ARG A 142 -11.57 -17.31 7.93
C ARG A 142 -10.89 -15.97 8.23
N MET A 143 -10.60 -15.68 9.50
CA MET A 143 -9.84 -14.48 9.88
C MET A 143 -8.44 -14.49 9.28
N LEU A 144 -7.75 -15.63 9.34
CA LEU A 144 -6.41 -15.79 8.77
C LEU A 144 -6.42 -15.66 7.25
N HIS A 145 -7.40 -16.26 6.58
CA HIS A 145 -7.59 -16.16 5.13
C HIS A 145 -7.82 -14.72 4.69
N CYS A 146 -8.73 -14.00 5.36
CA CYS A 146 -8.95 -12.57 5.11
C CYS A 146 -7.68 -11.75 5.36
N HIS A 147 -6.97 -12.00 6.47
CA HIS A 147 -5.71 -11.32 6.79
C HIS A 147 -4.66 -11.51 5.69
N TYR A 148 -4.42 -12.74 5.25
CA TYR A 148 -3.41 -13.02 4.22
C TYR A 148 -3.79 -12.47 2.85
N ALA A 149 -5.08 -12.51 2.47
CA ALA A 149 -5.55 -11.86 1.26
C ALA A 149 -5.29 -10.34 1.31
N ARG A 150 -5.57 -9.70 2.46
CA ARG A 150 -5.35 -8.25 2.66
C ARG A 150 -3.88 -7.87 2.60
N ILE A 151 -3.01 -8.59 3.30
CA ILE A 151 -1.58 -8.27 3.31
C ILE A 151 -0.92 -8.59 1.96
N LEU A 152 -1.35 -9.65 1.26
CA LEU A 152 -0.91 -9.87 -0.12
C LEU A 152 -1.34 -8.73 -1.04
N GLY A 153 -2.60 -8.27 -0.94
CA GLY A 153 -3.08 -7.10 -1.66
C GLY A 153 -2.25 -5.84 -1.38
N LEU A 154 -1.87 -5.60 -0.12
CA LEU A 154 -0.96 -4.50 0.26
C LEU A 154 0.40 -4.68 -0.41
N GLY A 155 0.93 -5.91 -0.36
CA GLY A 155 2.19 -6.29 -0.98
C GLY A 155 2.19 -5.92 -2.45
N LEU A 156 1.19 -6.35 -3.21
CA LEU A 156 1.04 -6.04 -4.63
C LEU A 156 0.94 -4.53 -4.89
N ALA A 157 0.14 -3.80 -4.10
CA ALA A 157 0.03 -2.35 -4.22
C ALA A 157 1.37 -1.62 -4.01
N VAL A 158 2.16 -2.06 -3.03
CA VAL A 158 3.52 -1.55 -2.79
C VAL A 158 4.44 -1.85 -3.98
N GLY A 159 4.36 -3.06 -4.55
CA GLY A 159 5.13 -3.44 -5.73
C GLY A 159 4.82 -2.56 -6.94
N ILE A 160 3.53 -2.31 -7.19
CA ILE A 160 3.10 -1.38 -8.26
C ILE A 160 3.67 0.02 -8.00
N ALA A 161 3.61 0.54 -6.77
CA ALA A 161 4.16 1.85 -6.44
C ALA A 161 5.69 1.92 -6.70
N ILE A 162 6.45 0.89 -6.30
CA ILE A 162 7.89 0.80 -6.56
C ILE A 162 8.17 0.75 -8.06
N ASN A 163 7.45 -0.07 -8.83
CA ASN A 163 7.63 -0.21 -10.26
C ASN A 163 7.29 1.09 -11.00
N CYS A 164 6.18 1.75 -10.64
CA CYS A 164 5.82 3.06 -11.17
C CYS A 164 6.90 4.12 -10.87
N ALA A 165 7.48 4.11 -9.67
CA ALA A 165 8.58 5.01 -9.32
C ALA A 165 9.87 4.72 -10.13
N LEU A 166 10.19 3.45 -10.40
CA LEU A 166 11.33 3.10 -11.26
C LEU A 166 11.09 3.49 -12.73
N LEU A 167 9.86 3.28 -13.23
CA LEU A 167 9.46 3.62 -14.59
C LEU A 167 9.49 5.12 -14.84
N SER A 168 9.03 5.93 -13.87
CA SER A 168 9.05 7.40 -13.96
C SER A 168 10.48 7.97 -14.00
N LEU A 169 11.44 7.27 -13.38
CA LEU A 169 12.86 7.62 -13.43
C LEU A 169 13.60 7.01 -14.64
N ASN A 170 12.91 6.55 -15.69
CA ASN A 170 13.50 5.99 -16.91
C ASN A 170 14.36 4.72 -16.70
N THR A 171 14.03 3.89 -15.72
CA THR A 171 14.63 2.56 -15.56
C THR A 171 14.02 1.58 -16.59
N SER A 172 14.75 0.51 -16.96
CA SER A 172 14.37 -0.49 -17.98
C SER A 172 12.87 -0.78 -18.03
N ARG A 173 12.21 -0.40 -19.13
CA ARG A 173 10.75 -0.24 -19.19
C ARG A 173 9.96 -1.53 -19.48
N GLY A 174 10.59 -2.56 -20.05
CA GLY A 174 9.89 -3.77 -20.51
C GLY A 174 9.44 -4.65 -19.35
N SER A 175 10.38 -5.27 -18.64
CA SER A 175 10.09 -6.25 -17.59
C SER A 175 9.27 -5.69 -16.44
N LEU A 176 9.48 -4.42 -16.06
CA LEU A 176 8.74 -3.78 -14.97
C LEU A 176 7.26 -3.56 -15.31
N ARG A 177 6.94 -3.28 -16.59
CA ARG A 177 5.55 -3.12 -17.03
C ARG A 177 4.80 -4.43 -17.03
N ASP A 178 5.43 -5.49 -17.53
CA ASP A 178 4.86 -6.83 -17.54
C ASP A 178 4.61 -7.30 -16.10
N GLU A 179 5.58 -7.11 -15.21
CA GLU A 179 5.42 -7.41 -13.79
C GLU A 179 4.28 -6.60 -13.14
N THR A 180 4.19 -5.30 -13.43
CA THR A 180 3.08 -4.46 -12.93
C THR A 180 1.73 -4.94 -13.43
N ASN A 181 1.61 -5.36 -14.69
CA ASN A 181 0.37 -5.93 -15.21
C ASN A 181 0.02 -7.24 -14.50
N CYS A 182 0.99 -8.13 -14.27
CA CYS A 182 0.76 -9.34 -13.47
C CYS A 182 0.28 -9.01 -12.04
N MET A 183 0.84 -7.97 -11.41
CA MET A 183 0.39 -7.53 -10.08
C MET A 183 -1.04 -6.95 -10.10
N VAL A 184 -1.40 -6.24 -11.18
CA VAL A 184 -2.78 -5.76 -11.40
C VAL A 184 -3.73 -6.95 -11.50
N ASP A 185 -3.39 -7.96 -12.30
CA ASP A 185 -4.19 -9.16 -12.46
C ASP A 185 -4.33 -9.93 -11.14
N ASP A 186 -3.23 -10.05 -10.37
CA ASP A 186 -3.25 -10.65 -9.03
C ASP A 186 -4.20 -9.89 -8.08
N ILE A 187 -4.20 -8.55 -8.08
CA ILE A 187 -5.13 -7.72 -7.30
C ILE A 187 -6.58 -7.99 -7.71
N MET A 188 -6.84 -8.06 -9.01
CA MET A 188 -8.17 -8.34 -9.54
C MET A 188 -8.63 -9.76 -9.19
N GLY A 189 -7.70 -10.72 -9.06
CA GLY A 189 -7.97 -12.07 -8.57
C GLY A 189 -8.30 -12.13 -7.08
N LEU A 190 -7.82 -11.19 -6.27
CA LEU A 190 -8.13 -11.09 -4.84
C LEU A 190 -9.50 -10.44 -4.55
N GLU A 191 -10.04 -9.67 -5.48
CA GLU A 191 -11.35 -9.00 -5.33
C GLU A 191 -12.48 -9.93 -4.89
N PRO A 192 -12.77 -11.06 -5.58
CA PRO A 192 -13.88 -11.93 -5.21
C PRO A 192 -13.70 -12.53 -3.81
N VAL A 193 -12.45 -12.79 -3.40
CA VAL A 193 -12.12 -13.27 -2.05
C VAL A 193 -12.42 -12.21 -1.01
N LEU A 194 -11.91 -10.99 -1.20
CA LEU A 194 -12.06 -9.90 -0.23
C LEU A 194 -13.50 -9.40 -0.14
N LYS A 195 -14.29 -9.56 -1.20
CA LYS A 195 -15.72 -9.29 -1.22
C LYS A 195 -16.49 -10.10 -0.18
N GLU A 196 -16.12 -11.36 0.07
CA GLU A 196 -16.75 -12.21 1.09
C GLU A 196 -16.53 -11.71 2.53
N TYR A 197 -15.54 -10.83 2.72
CA TYR A 197 -15.14 -10.29 4.02
C TYR A 197 -15.53 -8.81 4.20
N ARG A 198 -16.44 -8.28 3.36
CA ARG A 198 -16.96 -6.91 3.53
C ARG A 198 -17.64 -6.75 4.90
N PRO A 199 -17.52 -5.57 5.53
CA PRO A 199 -16.85 -4.35 5.03
C PRO A 199 -15.32 -4.36 5.21
N LEU A 200 -14.77 -5.24 6.05
CA LEU A 200 -13.34 -5.22 6.42
C LEU A 200 -12.41 -5.48 5.24
N GLY A 201 -12.80 -6.40 4.33
CA GLY A 201 -12.07 -6.64 3.08
C GLY A 201 -12.17 -5.47 2.09
N GLY A 202 -13.26 -4.69 2.16
CA GLY A 202 -13.53 -3.59 1.23
C GLY A 202 -12.61 -2.38 1.40
N LEU A 203 -12.32 -1.99 2.65
CA LEU A 203 -11.41 -0.87 2.93
C LEU A 203 -10.01 -1.10 2.33
N MET A 204 -9.51 -2.33 2.44
CA MET A 204 -8.22 -2.69 1.85
C MET A 204 -8.27 -2.68 0.32
N MET A 205 -9.40 -3.10 -0.24
CA MET A 205 -9.57 -3.19 -1.68
C MET A 205 -9.55 -1.83 -2.36
N THR A 206 -10.10 -0.78 -1.74
CA THR A 206 -10.04 0.59 -2.27
C THR A 206 -8.59 1.02 -2.53
N LEU A 207 -7.67 0.74 -1.60
CA LEU A 207 -6.26 1.06 -1.76
C LEU A 207 -5.61 0.26 -2.89
N CYS A 208 -5.85 -1.05 -2.92
CA CYS A 208 -5.30 -1.93 -3.94
C CYS A 208 -5.80 -1.59 -5.35
N LEU A 209 -7.09 -1.24 -5.48
CA LEU A 209 -7.69 -0.80 -6.75
C LEU A 209 -7.10 0.54 -7.20
N GLY A 210 -6.86 1.48 -6.28
CA GLY A 210 -6.14 2.72 -6.59
C GLY A 210 -4.74 2.46 -7.15
N ALA A 211 -3.97 1.58 -6.51
CA ALA A 211 -2.66 1.17 -7.01
C ALA A 211 -2.77 0.48 -8.38
N ALA A 212 -3.72 -0.44 -8.55
CA ALA A 212 -3.94 -1.15 -9.81
C ALA A 212 -4.29 -0.18 -10.95
N TRP A 213 -5.14 0.82 -10.69
CA TRP A 213 -5.52 1.85 -11.66
C TRP A 213 -4.32 2.67 -12.15
N VAL A 214 -3.39 3.00 -11.24
CA VAL A 214 -2.13 3.68 -11.57
C VAL A 214 -1.19 2.75 -12.35
N GLY A 215 -1.16 1.47 -12.01
CA GLY A 215 -0.25 0.48 -12.60
C GLY A 215 -0.61 0.08 -14.03
N THR A 216 -1.90 -0.02 -14.37
CA THR A 216 -2.33 -0.48 -15.70
C THR A 216 -2.36 0.64 -16.74
N ALA A 217 -1.98 0.29 -17.98
CA ALA A 217 -2.20 1.14 -19.16
C ALA A 217 -3.42 0.70 -19.98
N ASP A 218 -4.02 -0.45 -19.66
CA ASP A 218 -5.17 -0.98 -20.38
C ASP A 218 -6.46 -0.23 -20.00
N ALA A 219 -7.10 0.37 -21.00
CA ALA A 219 -8.33 1.14 -20.83
C ALA A 219 -9.52 0.29 -20.38
N GLU A 220 -9.60 -0.98 -20.79
CA GLU A 220 -10.67 -1.87 -20.36
C GLU A 220 -10.50 -2.25 -18.88
N MET A 221 -9.28 -2.64 -18.51
CA MET A 221 -8.94 -2.89 -17.11
C MET A 221 -9.21 -1.67 -16.22
N LYS A 222 -8.85 -0.45 -16.66
CA LYS A 222 -9.15 0.79 -15.91
C LYS A 222 -10.63 0.97 -15.65
N LYS A 223 -11.49 0.80 -16.66
CA LYS A 223 -12.95 0.90 -16.50
C LYS A 223 -13.47 -0.12 -15.49
N ARG A 224 -12.95 -1.35 -15.53
CA ARG A 224 -13.34 -2.40 -14.59
C ARG A 224 -12.93 -2.05 -13.16
N ILE A 225 -11.71 -1.54 -12.98
CA ILE A 225 -11.21 -1.07 -11.69
C ILE A 225 -12.06 0.09 -11.17
N GLU A 226 -12.38 1.08 -12.00
CA GLU A 226 -13.23 2.23 -11.63
C GLU A 226 -14.62 1.79 -11.16
N ALA A 227 -15.25 0.86 -11.87
CA ALA A 227 -16.55 0.31 -11.49
C ALA A 227 -16.51 -0.41 -10.13
N LEU A 228 -15.45 -1.18 -9.86
CA LEU A 228 -15.24 -1.83 -8.57
C LEU A 228 -14.96 -0.81 -7.46
N SER A 229 -14.13 0.21 -7.71
CA SER A 229 -13.84 1.26 -6.74
C SER A 229 -15.11 1.98 -6.29
N MET A 230 -16.03 2.30 -7.23
CA MET A 230 -17.34 2.85 -6.88
C MET A 230 -18.19 1.89 -6.04
N ASP A 231 -18.12 0.59 -6.31
CA ASP A 231 -18.84 -0.42 -5.54
C ASP A 231 -18.33 -0.51 -4.09
N TYR A 232 -17.02 -0.50 -3.89
CA TYR A 232 -16.39 -0.54 -2.56
C TYR A 232 -16.53 0.78 -1.79
N GLN A 233 -16.59 1.91 -2.48
CA GLN A 233 -16.76 3.22 -1.83
C GLN A 233 -18.09 3.29 -1.05
N ARG A 234 -19.13 2.61 -1.54
CA ARG A 234 -20.42 2.48 -0.84
C ARG A 234 -20.32 1.80 0.53
N ASP A 235 -19.34 0.90 0.72
CA ASP A 235 -19.10 0.23 2.00
C ASP A 235 -18.53 1.20 3.05
N ILE A 236 -17.85 2.26 2.61
CA ILE A 236 -17.21 3.28 3.47
C ILE A 236 -18.22 4.38 3.83
N ASP A 237 -19.05 4.77 2.87
CA ASP A 237 -19.91 5.95 3.00
C ASP A 237 -21.27 5.67 3.65
N GLY A 238 -21.55 4.41 4.03
CA GLY A 238 -22.79 4.08 4.74
C GLY A 238 -24.05 4.10 3.87
N GLY A 239 -23.92 3.96 2.55
CA GLY A 239 -25.04 3.63 1.67
C GLY A 239 -25.84 4.78 1.06
N GLU A 240 -25.49 6.06 1.26
CA GLU A 240 -26.06 7.16 0.48
C GLU A 240 -25.00 8.22 0.14
N ILE A 241 -24.53 8.23 -1.12
CA ILE A 241 -23.75 9.34 -1.66
C ILE A 241 -24.30 9.80 -3.00
N SER A 242 -24.52 11.12 -3.08
CA SER A 242 -24.79 11.88 -4.30
C SER A 242 -23.61 11.78 -5.26
N VAL A 243 -23.93 11.58 -6.54
CA VAL A 243 -23.00 11.50 -7.68
C VAL A 243 -21.96 12.63 -7.67
N GLU A 244 -22.30 13.79 -7.10
CA GLU A 244 -21.44 14.97 -7.02
C GLU A 244 -20.17 14.76 -6.17
N SER A 245 -20.23 14.01 -5.06
CA SER A 245 -19.04 13.79 -4.20
C SER A 245 -18.06 12.79 -4.83
N ILE A 246 -18.57 11.82 -5.60
CA ILE A 246 -17.78 10.81 -6.31
C ILE A 246 -16.96 11.47 -7.42
N THR A 247 -17.55 12.41 -8.18
CA THR A 247 -16.81 13.20 -9.16
C THR A 247 -15.71 14.05 -8.53
N GLN A 248 -15.95 14.57 -7.32
CA GLN A 248 -15.00 15.43 -6.63
C GLN A 248 -13.78 14.65 -6.09
N ASP A 249 -13.97 13.44 -5.58
CA ASP A 249 -12.89 12.57 -5.11
C ASP A 249 -12.13 11.91 -6.27
N LEU A 250 -12.81 11.53 -7.34
CA LEU A 250 -12.15 11.06 -8.57
C LEU A 250 -11.34 12.18 -9.23
N ASP A 251 -11.80 13.42 -9.22
CA ASP A 251 -11.04 14.57 -9.69
C ASP A 251 -9.89 14.96 -8.75
N CYS A 252 -10.01 14.67 -7.45
CA CYS A 252 -8.93 14.83 -6.48
C CYS A 252 -7.82 13.81 -6.73
N HIS A 253 -8.17 12.53 -6.92
CA HIS A 253 -7.22 11.49 -7.30
C HIS A 253 -6.63 11.71 -8.70
N ARG A 254 -7.44 12.14 -9.67
CA ARG A 254 -6.96 12.50 -11.01
C ARG A 254 -5.94 13.64 -10.95
N ARG A 255 -6.14 14.64 -10.09
CA ARG A 255 -5.18 15.75 -9.89
C ARG A 255 -3.93 15.36 -9.08
N GLN A 256 -4.04 14.40 -8.15
CA GLN A 256 -2.90 13.92 -7.36
C GLN A 256 -1.95 13.02 -8.16
N PHE A 257 -2.44 12.32 -9.19
CA PHE A 257 -1.66 11.36 -9.99
C PHE A 257 -1.39 11.80 -11.44
N SER A 258 -1.92 12.95 -11.87
CA SER A 258 -1.52 13.56 -13.14
C SER A 258 -0.19 14.29 -12.95
N LEU A 259 0.88 13.78 -13.56
CA LEU A 259 2.11 14.53 -13.80
C LEU A 259 1.87 15.49 -14.97
N GLU A 260 1.07 16.52 -14.75
CA GLU A 260 1.00 17.73 -15.59
C GLU A 260 1.01 18.97 -14.71
#